data_AF-A0A973D645-F1
#
_entry.id   AF-A0A973D645-F1
#
_cell.length_a   1.000
_cell.length_b   1.000
_cell.length_c   1.000
_cell.angle_alpha   90.00
_cell.angle_beta   90.00
_cell.angle_gamma   90.00
#
_symmetry.space_group_name_H-M   'P 1'
#
loop_
_entity.id
_entity.type
_entity.pdbx_description
1 polymer ?
#
loop_
_entity_poly.entity_id
_entity_poly.type
_entity_poly.pdbx_seq_one_letter_code
_entity_poly.pdbx_strand_id
1 'polypeptide(L)'
;EGVQFDDHSLGSLVIPWSKIIAFRLAEVSVEKPRTIQATIPIQIRTIDRSHIHAQIVQIDSKSATFIRSTGQQCQISLDRIIDIHFTLGRIVNLAQREPIAVEEGAPATAWFPWTWKKNRNVLGNPIQIGGVIYEQGLGVHSRSRLTYSVEDGDQFLTGIAGMDISSRPPDEQDGIGCAEFHIFVDGKELWDSGILSWKSPGSSFRIPVEGAEKFTLLVDLGPGHHILDRANWAQIRIIRK
;
A
#
# COMPACT_ATOMS: atom_id res chain seq x y z
N GLU A 1 -14.93 16.94 -37.49
CA GLU A 1 -15.15 17.08 -36.03
C GLU A 1 -13.83 16.86 -35.31
N GLY A 2 -13.56 17.63 -34.25
CA GLY A 2 -12.30 17.60 -33.51
C GLY A 2 -12.47 18.26 -32.14
N VAL A 3 -11.40 18.26 -31.35
CA VAL A 3 -11.40 18.89 -30.03
C VAL A 3 -11.03 20.35 -30.19
N GLN A 4 -11.92 21.21 -29.71
CA GLN A 4 -11.76 22.65 -29.72
C GLN A 4 -11.17 23.11 -28.39
N PHE A 5 -10.03 23.80 -28.46
CA PHE A 5 -9.45 24.55 -27.37
C PHE A 5 -9.77 26.01 -27.61
N ASP A 6 -10.42 26.66 -26.65
CA ASP A 6 -10.73 28.08 -26.72
C ASP A 6 -10.07 28.74 -25.51
N ASP A 7 -9.02 29.50 -25.76
CA ASP A 7 -8.25 30.19 -24.74
C ASP A 7 -8.04 31.64 -25.13
N HIS A 8 -8.24 32.55 -24.18
CA HIS A 8 -8.17 33.98 -24.44
C HIS A 8 -6.76 34.46 -24.87
N SER A 9 -5.70 33.74 -24.49
CA SER A 9 -4.32 34.05 -24.86
C SER A 9 -3.86 33.40 -26.16
N LEU A 10 -4.45 32.25 -26.55
CA LEU A 10 -4.04 31.46 -27.72
C LEU A 10 -5.04 31.46 -28.88
N GLY A 11 -6.27 31.97 -28.67
CA GLY A 11 -7.37 31.87 -29.61
C GLY A 11 -8.01 30.48 -29.66
N SER A 12 -8.83 30.24 -30.68
CA SER A 12 -9.49 28.95 -30.90
C SER A 12 -8.62 28.02 -31.76
N LEU A 13 -8.30 26.84 -31.24
CA LEU A 13 -7.59 25.77 -31.94
C LEU A 13 -8.46 24.53 -32.03
N VAL A 14 -8.65 23.98 -33.23
CA VAL A 14 -9.35 22.71 -33.43
C VAL A 14 -8.36 21.62 -33.82
N ILE A 15 -8.19 20.61 -32.97
CA ILE A 15 -7.37 19.42 -33.24
C ILE A 15 -8.28 18.29 -33.73
N PRO A 16 -8.09 17.76 -34.96
CA PRO A 16 -8.90 16.65 -35.47
C PRO A 16 -8.79 15.41 -34.57
N TRP A 17 -9.90 14.68 -34.38
CA TRP A 17 -9.90 13.44 -33.58
C TRP A 17 -8.86 12.42 -34.05
N SER A 18 -8.61 12.34 -35.36
CA SER A 18 -7.60 11.44 -35.94
C SER A 18 -6.16 11.74 -35.51
N LYS A 19 -5.90 12.94 -34.97
CA LYS A 19 -4.58 13.35 -34.47
C LYS A 19 -4.46 13.21 -32.95
N ILE A 20 -5.53 12.80 -32.27
CA ILE A 20 -5.57 12.72 -30.81
C ILE A 20 -5.40 11.27 -30.40
N ILE A 21 -4.29 11.00 -29.71
CA ILE A 21 -3.94 9.65 -29.24
C ILE A 21 -4.46 9.42 -27.82
N ALA A 22 -4.40 10.45 -26.97
CA ALA A 22 -4.90 10.41 -25.60
C ALA A 22 -5.11 11.82 -25.04
N PHE A 23 -5.93 11.92 -24.00
CA PHE A 23 -5.95 13.06 -23.09
C PHE A 23 -5.26 12.68 -21.80
N ARG A 24 -4.43 13.58 -21.28
CA ARG A 24 -3.89 13.48 -19.93
C ARG A 24 -4.20 14.76 -19.21
N LEU A 25 -4.81 14.65 -18.04
CA LEU A 25 -4.99 15.81 -17.18
C LEU A 25 -3.62 16.18 -16.61
N ALA A 26 -3.08 17.32 -17.02
CA ALA A 26 -1.93 17.93 -16.38
C ALA A 26 -2.44 18.89 -15.31
N GLU A 27 -1.94 18.75 -14.08
CA GLU A 27 -2.25 19.72 -13.05
C GLU A 27 -1.39 20.97 -13.21
N VAL A 28 -2.05 22.12 -13.13
CA VAL A 28 -1.39 23.42 -13.00
C VAL A 28 -1.50 23.81 -11.53
N SER A 29 -0.37 24.19 -10.92
CA SER A 29 -0.32 24.65 -9.54
C SER A 29 -1.27 25.83 -9.35
N VAL A 30 -2.29 25.69 -8.51
CA VAL A 30 -3.15 26.81 -8.11
C VAL A 30 -2.51 27.45 -6.88
N GLU A 31 -2.10 28.72 -6.99
CA GLU A 31 -1.27 29.40 -5.99
C GLU A 31 -1.90 29.48 -4.59
N LYS A 32 -3.22 29.34 -4.44
CA LYS A 32 -3.92 29.24 -3.15
C LYS A 32 -5.23 28.43 -3.28
N PRO A 33 -5.28 27.17 -2.84
CA PRO A 33 -6.54 26.43 -2.81
C PRO A 33 -7.52 27.09 -1.83
N ARG A 34 -8.76 27.35 -2.27
CA ARG A 34 -9.84 27.79 -1.37
C ARG A 34 -10.18 26.65 -0.41
N THR A 35 -10.17 26.92 0.89
CA THR A 35 -10.58 25.95 1.91
C THR A 35 -12.10 25.80 1.88
N ILE A 36 -12.59 24.73 1.24
CA ILE A 36 -13.99 24.33 1.36
C ILE A 36 -14.12 23.50 2.64
N GLN A 37 -14.98 23.95 3.58
CA GLN A 37 -15.22 23.26 4.83
C GLN A 37 -15.98 21.93 4.57
N ALA A 38 -15.55 20.88 5.27
CA ALA A 38 -16.14 19.54 5.34
C ALA A 38 -15.90 18.57 4.16
N THR A 39 -14.87 18.76 3.35
CA THR A 39 -14.52 17.80 2.28
C THR A 39 -13.13 17.20 2.46
N ILE A 40 -12.99 15.89 2.23
CA ILE A 40 -11.74 15.17 2.50
C ILE A 40 -10.82 15.26 1.26
N PRO A 41 -9.57 15.77 1.38
CA PRO A 41 -8.66 15.83 0.25
C PRO A 41 -8.22 14.41 -0.18
N ILE A 42 -8.18 14.21 -1.49
CA ILE A 42 -7.88 12.95 -2.16
C ILE A 42 -6.98 13.19 -3.39
N GLN A 43 -6.30 12.13 -3.81
CA GLN A 43 -5.64 11.99 -5.09
C GLN A 43 -6.25 10.77 -5.80
N ILE A 44 -6.79 10.94 -7.00
CA ILE A 44 -7.33 9.85 -7.83
C ILE A 44 -6.31 9.50 -8.90
N ARG A 45 -5.97 8.22 -9.03
CA ARG A 45 -5.21 7.69 -10.16
C ARG A 45 -6.16 6.98 -11.12
N THR A 46 -6.12 7.36 -12.39
CA THR A 46 -7.01 6.82 -13.42
C THR A 46 -6.31 5.84 -14.36
N ILE A 47 -7.09 5.05 -15.09
CA ILE A 47 -6.56 4.06 -16.06
C ILE A 47 -5.76 4.69 -17.20
N ASP A 48 -6.02 5.97 -17.52
CA ASP A 48 -5.26 6.75 -18.50
C ASP A 48 -3.99 7.41 -17.91
N ARG A 49 -3.63 7.06 -16.66
CA ARG A 49 -2.46 7.57 -15.92
C ARG A 49 -2.53 9.07 -15.61
N SER A 50 -3.73 9.64 -15.56
CA SER A 50 -3.97 10.95 -14.98
C SER A 50 -3.95 10.87 -13.45
N HIS A 51 -3.54 11.97 -12.83
CA HIS A 51 -3.57 12.16 -11.38
C HIS A 51 -4.46 13.37 -11.09
N ILE A 52 -5.45 13.19 -10.23
CA ILE A 52 -6.45 14.21 -9.91
C ILE A 52 -6.40 14.49 -8.41
N HIS A 53 -5.83 15.62 -7.99
CA HIS A 53 -5.99 16.14 -6.63
C HIS A 53 -7.34 16.85 -6.46
N ALA A 54 -8.14 16.39 -5.52
CA ALA A 54 -9.48 16.90 -5.33
C ALA A 54 -9.91 16.77 -3.87
N GLN A 55 -11.13 17.22 -3.60
CA GLN A 55 -11.81 17.03 -2.34
C GLN A 55 -13.02 16.12 -2.59
N ILE A 56 -13.04 14.93 -1.98
CA ILE A 56 -14.13 13.98 -2.19
C ILE A 56 -15.42 14.51 -1.57
N VAL A 57 -16.53 14.33 -2.29
CA VAL A 57 -17.89 14.62 -1.85
C VAL A 57 -18.61 13.32 -1.53
N GLN A 58 -18.60 12.36 -2.45
CA GLN A 58 -19.27 11.07 -2.30
C GLN A 58 -18.62 10.00 -3.17
N ILE A 59 -18.66 8.75 -2.72
CA ILE A 59 -18.38 7.56 -3.54
C ILE A 59 -19.61 6.64 -3.41
N ASP A 60 -20.15 6.22 -4.54
CA ASP A 60 -21.20 5.21 -4.62
C ASP A 60 -20.71 3.97 -5.39
N SER A 61 -21.60 3.02 -5.69
CA SER A 61 -21.22 1.78 -6.38
C SER A 61 -20.80 1.95 -7.85
N LYS A 62 -20.98 3.13 -8.44
CA LYS A 62 -20.71 3.41 -9.86
C LYS A 62 -19.70 4.52 -10.06
N SER A 63 -19.63 5.49 -9.15
CA SER A 63 -18.87 6.71 -9.38
C SER A 63 -18.33 7.36 -8.11
N ALA A 64 -17.32 8.21 -8.31
CA ALA A 64 -16.80 9.13 -7.31
C ALA A 64 -17.09 10.58 -7.73
N THR A 65 -17.71 11.35 -6.84
CA THR A 65 -17.96 12.79 -6.98
C THR A 65 -16.98 13.55 -6.11
N PHE A 66 -16.34 14.57 -6.69
CA PHE A 66 -15.29 15.33 -6.03
C PHE A 66 -15.26 16.79 -6.52
N ILE A 67 -14.67 17.68 -5.72
CA ILE A 67 -14.48 19.09 -6.05
C ILE A 67 -12.99 19.33 -6.35
N ARG A 68 -12.70 19.93 -7.50
CA ARG A 68 -11.34 20.33 -7.89
C ARG A 68 -10.90 21.61 -7.17
N SER A 69 -9.61 21.91 -7.17
CA SER A 69 -9.05 23.16 -6.62
C SER A 69 -9.67 24.44 -7.23
N THR A 70 -10.23 24.33 -8.44
CA THR A 70 -10.98 25.40 -9.13
C THR A 70 -12.37 25.65 -8.55
N GLY A 71 -12.85 24.79 -7.63
CA GLY A 71 -14.22 24.79 -7.11
C GLY A 71 -15.23 24.04 -7.99
N GLN A 72 -14.78 23.50 -9.14
CA GLN A 72 -15.64 22.71 -10.02
C GLN A 72 -15.94 21.34 -9.39
N GLN A 73 -17.23 20.99 -9.31
CA GLN A 73 -17.65 19.63 -8.99
C GLN A 73 -17.54 18.75 -10.24
N CYS A 74 -16.89 17.61 -10.09
CA CYS A 74 -16.67 16.61 -11.13
C CYS A 74 -17.13 15.25 -10.64
N GLN A 75 -17.43 14.36 -11.59
CA GLN A 75 -17.77 12.97 -11.32
C GLN A 75 -16.98 12.08 -12.28
N ILE A 76 -16.43 10.99 -11.76
CA ILE A 76 -15.72 9.98 -12.55
C ILE A 76 -16.30 8.59 -12.23
N SER A 77 -16.44 7.77 -13.26
CA SER A 77 -16.88 6.39 -13.11
C SER A 77 -15.79 5.53 -12.46
N LEU A 78 -16.17 4.60 -11.58
CA LEU A 78 -15.22 3.76 -10.83
C LEU A 78 -14.40 2.83 -11.72
N ASP A 79 -14.91 2.41 -12.88
CA ASP A 79 -14.19 1.62 -13.88
C ASP A 79 -13.01 2.37 -14.54
N ARG A 80 -12.95 3.70 -14.39
CA ARG A 80 -11.85 4.55 -14.86
C ARG A 80 -10.82 4.82 -13.78
N ILE A 81 -11.07 4.39 -12.53
CA ILE A 81 -10.22 4.64 -11.38
C ILE A 81 -9.37 3.40 -11.09
N ILE A 82 -8.06 3.59 -10.95
CA ILE A 82 -7.16 2.57 -10.41
C ILE A 82 -7.20 2.63 -8.88
N ASP A 83 -7.05 3.83 -8.30
CA ASP A 83 -7.16 4.04 -6.87
C ASP A 83 -7.61 5.47 -6.49
N ILE A 84 -8.08 5.60 -5.25
CA ILE A 84 -8.33 6.88 -4.58
C ILE A 84 -7.48 6.88 -3.30
N HIS A 85 -6.51 7.79 -3.23
CA HIS A 85 -5.67 7.99 -2.08
C HIS A 85 -6.14 9.20 -1.26
N PHE A 86 -6.40 9.02 0.03
CA PHE A 86 -6.81 10.10 0.94
C PHE A 86 -5.58 10.81 1.50
N THR A 87 -5.47 12.13 1.27
CA THR A 87 -4.24 12.90 1.58
C THR A 87 -4.30 13.64 2.91
N LEU A 88 -5.27 13.32 3.78
CA LEU A 88 -5.36 13.87 5.16
C LEU A 88 -4.20 13.47 6.08
N GLY A 89 -3.24 12.65 5.62
CA GLY A 89 -2.19 12.10 6.47
C GLY A 89 -2.69 11.06 7.49
N ARG A 90 -3.99 10.74 7.47
CA ARG A 90 -4.63 9.74 8.33
C ARG A 90 -4.31 8.30 7.96
N ILE A 91 -3.71 8.07 6.80
CA ILE A 91 -3.27 6.75 6.37
C ILE A 91 -1.81 6.88 5.97
N VAL A 92 -0.93 6.34 6.80
CA VAL A 92 0.51 6.30 6.55
C VAL A 92 0.87 4.90 6.11
N ASN A 93 1.46 4.75 4.92
CA ASN A 93 2.02 3.46 4.50
C ASN A 93 3.23 3.15 5.40
N LEU A 94 3.28 1.96 6.00
CA LEU A 94 4.37 1.63 6.91
C LEU A 94 5.74 1.63 6.23
N ALA A 95 5.82 1.36 4.92
CA ALA A 95 7.05 1.48 4.14
C ALA A 95 7.63 2.91 4.12
N GLN A 96 6.84 3.93 4.49
CA GLN A 96 7.32 5.31 4.66
C GLN A 96 7.97 5.55 6.03
N ARG A 97 7.79 4.65 6.99
CA ARG A 97 8.47 4.68 8.29
C ARG A 97 9.72 3.84 8.27
N GLU A 98 10.66 4.15 9.15
CA GLU A 98 11.81 3.29 9.42
C GLU A 98 11.58 2.53 10.73
N PRO A 99 11.92 1.23 10.78
CA PRO A 99 11.94 0.50 12.03
C PRO A 99 13.03 1.05 12.95
N ILE A 100 12.72 1.17 14.24
CA ILE A 100 13.68 1.55 15.28
C ILE A 100 14.61 0.38 15.66
N ALA A 101 14.21 -0.85 15.34
CA ALA A 101 15.06 -2.04 15.46
C ALA A 101 14.71 -3.08 14.39
N VAL A 102 15.74 -3.71 13.85
CA VAL A 102 15.65 -4.76 12.84
C VAL A 102 16.50 -5.93 13.31
N GLU A 103 15.87 -7.10 13.46
CA GLU A 103 16.57 -8.35 13.74
C GLU A 103 16.21 -9.34 12.63
N GLU A 104 17.20 -9.77 11.87
CA GLU A 104 17.03 -10.68 10.74
C GLU A 104 18.03 -11.84 10.85
N GLY A 105 17.57 -13.04 10.50
CA GLY A 105 18.40 -14.22 10.43
C GLY A 105 18.25 -15.19 11.59
N ALA A 106 18.87 -16.34 11.40
CA ALA A 106 19.08 -17.34 12.44
C ALA A 106 20.36 -16.99 13.24
N PRO A 107 20.69 -17.68 14.36
CA PRO A 107 21.88 -17.38 15.17
C PRO A 107 23.15 -17.23 14.32
N ALA A 108 24.09 -16.39 14.79
CA ALA A 108 25.24 -15.83 14.06
C ALA A 108 26.19 -16.83 13.34
N THR A 109 25.97 -18.13 13.47
CA THR A 109 26.75 -19.20 12.84
C THR A 109 26.25 -19.60 11.44
N ALA A 110 25.11 -19.06 10.96
CA ALA A 110 24.53 -19.40 9.66
C ALA A 110 24.60 -18.23 8.66
N TRP A 111 24.98 -18.53 7.41
CA TRP A 111 24.93 -17.55 6.31
C TRP A 111 23.47 -17.16 6.02
N PHE A 112 23.16 -15.88 6.16
CA PHE A 112 21.81 -15.33 5.96
C PHE A 112 21.88 -14.09 5.07
N PRO A 113 21.58 -14.20 3.77
CA PRO A 113 21.75 -13.11 2.80
C PRO A 113 20.51 -12.20 2.67
N TRP A 114 19.46 -12.45 3.45
CA TRP A 114 18.18 -11.79 3.28
C TRP A 114 18.13 -10.50 4.09
N THR A 115 17.68 -9.44 3.45
CA THR A 115 17.40 -8.15 4.08
C THR A 115 16.03 -7.68 3.66
N TRP A 116 15.28 -7.14 4.61
CA TRP A 116 13.94 -6.63 4.39
C TRP A 116 13.95 -5.53 3.33
N LYS A 117 12.83 -5.41 2.60
CA LYS A 117 12.68 -4.45 1.50
C LYS A 117 11.36 -3.71 1.59
N LYS A 118 11.42 -2.42 1.28
CA LYS A 118 10.26 -1.55 1.16
C LYS A 118 9.61 -1.70 -0.21
N ASN A 119 8.30 -1.92 -0.24
CA ASN A 119 7.45 -2.02 -1.44
C ASN A 119 7.95 -3.05 -2.47
N ARG A 120 8.72 -4.04 -2.01
CA ARG A 120 9.24 -5.16 -2.80
C ARG A 120 9.28 -6.37 -1.90
N ASN A 121 9.14 -7.56 -2.48
CA ASN A 121 9.44 -8.79 -1.75
C ASN A 121 10.93 -8.87 -1.43
N VAL A 122 11.35 -9.83 -0.60
CA VAL A 122 12.75 -9.94 -0.14
C VAL A 122 13.78 -10.17 -1.27
N LEU A 123 13.33 -10.58 -2.46
CA LEU A 123 14.17 -10.73 -3.66
C LEU A 123 14.30 -9.44 -4.48
N GLY A 124 13.53 -8.40 -4.17
CA GLY A 124 13.48 -7.15 -4.93
C GLY A 124 12.41 -7.10 -6.03
N ASN A 125 11.56 -8.12 -6.12
CA ASN A 125 10.44 -8.19 -7.07
C ASN A 125 9.16 -7.57 -6.47
N PRO A 126 8.08 -7.36 -7.26
CA PRO A 126 6.79 -6.96 -6.71
C PRO A 126 6.29 -7.94 -5.64
N ILE A 127 5.60 -7.41 -4.62
CA ILE A 127 4.99 -8.22 -3.55
C ILE A 127 3.81 -8.99 -4.13
N GLN A 128 3.77 -10.31 -3.94
CA GLN A 128 2.65 -11.14 -4.41
C GLN A 128 2.23 -12.15 -3.35
N ILE A 129 0.96 -12.14 -2.93
CA ILE A 129 0.39 -13.09 -1.97
C ILE A 129 -0.86 -13.71 -2.59
N GLY A 130 -0.97 -15.04 -2.61
CA GLY A 130 -2.16 -15.72 -3.13
C GLY A 130 -2.53 -15.35 -4.57
N GLY A 131 -1.54 -15.01 -5.40
CA GLY A 131 -1.75 -14.56 -6.79
C GLY A 131 -2.15 -13.09 -6.96
N VAL A 132 -2.27 -12.32 -5.88
CA VAL A 132 -2.57 -10.88 -5.91
C VAL A 132 -1.28 -10.07 -5.79
N ILE A 133 -1.09 -9.11 -6.68
CA ILE A 133 0.05 -8.18 -6.66
C ILE A 133 -0.28 -6.98 -5.78
N TYR A 134 0.64 -6.61 -4.90
CA TYR A 134 0.53 -5.44 -4.05
C TYR A 134 1.64 -4.42 -4.35
N GLU A 135 1.25 -3.17 -4.60
CA GLU A 135 2.20 -2.09 -4.88
C GLU A 135 2.98 -1.63 -3.63
N GLN A 136 2.44 -1.91 -2.45
CA GLN A 136 2.90 -1.37 -1.17
C GLN A 136 3.01 -2.47 -0.12
N GLY A 137 4.05 -2.41 0.70
CA GLY A 137 4.27 -3.35 1.79
C GLY A 137 5.72 -3.49 2.19
N LEU A 138 6.02 -4.54 2.94
CA LEU A 138 7.35 -4.93 3.36
C LEU A 138 7.60 -6.38 2.97
N GLY A 139 8.69 -6.66 2.25
CA GLY A 139 9.15 -8.01 1.98
C GLY A 139 10.25 -8.41 2.96
N VAL A 140 10.15 -9.60 3.52
CA VAL A 140 11.08 -10.13 4.54
C VAL A 140 11.35 -11.62 4.30
N HIS A 141 12.22 -12.20 5.11
CA HIS A 141 12.42 -13.64 5.18
C HIS A 141 12.42 -14.11 6.64
N SER A 142 11.92 -15.29 6.95
CA SER A 142 11.98 -15.83 8.33
C SER A 142 13.44 -16.14 8.74
N ARG A 143 13.85 -15.99 10.00
CA ARG A 143 13.18 -15.24 11.07
C ARG A 143 13.46 -13.75 10.88
N SER A 144 12.43 -12.90 10.98
CA SER A 144 12.59 -11.43 10.93
C SER A 144 11.72 -10.74 11.97
N ARG A 145 12.27 -9.71 12.61
CA ARG A 145 11.59 -8.84 13.57
C ARG A 145 11.83 -7.38 13.19
N LEU A 146 10.77 -6.68 12.85
CA LEU A 146 10.81 -5.24 12.54
C LEU A 146 10.01 -4.50 13.62
N THR A 147 10.68 -3.68 14.43
CA THR A 147 10.04 -2.91 15.51
C THR A 147 9.94 -1.45 15.11
N TYR A 148 8.77 -0.85 15.32
CA TYR A 148 8.48 0.54 15.01
C TYR A 148 7.99 1.26 16.27
N SER A 149 8.38 2.53 16.43
CA SER A 149 7.76 3.41 17.41
C SER A 149 6.34 3.76 16.98
N VAL A 150 5.43 3.79 17.94
CA VAL A 150 4.11 4.39 17.79
C VAL A 150 4.26 5.89 17.98
N GLU A 151 3.70 6.67 17.04
CA GLU A 151 3.72 8.13 17.10
C GLU A 151 2.40 8.66 17.65
N ASP A 152 2.41 9.89 18.17
CA ASP A 152 1.17 10.54 18.61
C ASP A 152 0.14 10.60 17.48
N GLY A 153 -1.12 10.28 17.81
CA GLY A 153 -2.22 10.18 16.86
C GLY A 153 -2.30 8.88 16.06
N ASP A 154 -1.35 7.95 16.17
CA ASP A 154 -1.51 6.61 15.62
C ASP A 154 -2.61 5.83 16.36
N GLN A 155 -3.52 5.21 15.63
CA GLN A 155 -4.67 4.51 16.20
C GLN A 155 -4.68 3.02 15.90
N PHE A 156 -4.49 2.65 14.62
CA PHE A 156 -4.54 1.26 14.19
C PHE A 156 -3.44 0.92 13.20
N LEU A 157 -2.83 -0.24 13.38
CA LEU A 157 -2.02 -0.89 12.36
C LEU A 157 -2.91 -1.87 11.57
N THR A 158 -2.93 -1.77 10.25
CA THR A 158 -3.70 -2.66 9.38
C THR A 158 -2.87 -3.16 8.23
N GLY A 159 -3.14 -4.36 7.71
CA GLY A 159 -2.46 -4.89 6.55
C GLY A 159 -2.86 -6.34 6.27
N ILE A 160 -2.09 -6.96 5.39
CA ILE A 160 -2.25 -8.35 4.95
C ILE A 160 -0.90 -9.04 5.11
N ALA A 161 -0.86 -10.12 5.88
CA ALA A 161 0.31 -10.99 6.01
C ALA A 161 0.19 -12.17 5.03
N GLY A 162 1.32 -12.67 4.55
CA GLY A 162 1.34 -13.93 3.81
C GLY A 162 2.66 -14.23 3.15
N MET A 163 2.79 -15.48 2.71
CA MET A 163 3.95 -15.94 1.95
C MET A 163 3.97 -15.32 0.56
N ASP A 164 5.15 -14.99 0.08
CA ASP A 164 5.33 -14.55 -1.31
C ASP A 164 5.10 -15.72 -2.26
N ILE A 165 4.60 -15.46 -3.47
CA ILE A 165 4.47 -16.53 -4.48
C ILE A 165 5.81 -17.22 -4.79
N SER A 166 6.93 -16.49 -4.65
CA SER A 166 8.28 -17.05 -4.81
C SER A 166 8.71 -18.00 -3.69
N SER A 167 7.89 -18.20 -2.65
CA SER A 167 8.07 -19.24 -1.64
C SER A 167 7.69 -20.64 -2.13
N ARG A 168 7.02 -20.76 -3.27
CA ARG A 168 6.65 -22.07 -3.83
C ARG A 168 7.90 -22.89 -4.16
N PRO A 169 8.11 -24.06 -3.52
CA PRO A 169 9.21 -24.94 -3.87
C PRO A 169 8.95 -25.61 -5.24
N PRO A 170 10.01 -25.94 -6.03
CA PRO A 170 9.85 -26.53 -7.36
C PRO A 170 9.13 -27.88 -7.39
N ASP A 171 9.28 -28.66 -6.32
CA ASP A 171 8.65 -29.98 -6.13
C ASP A 171 7.31 -29.92 -5.37
N GLU A 172 6.84 -28.71 -5.05
CA GLU A 172 5.60 -28.45 -4.31
C GLU A 172 5.52 -29.17 -2.95
N GLN A 173 6.67 -29.47 -2.34
CA GLN A 173 6.71 -30.12 -1.04
C GLN A 173 5.94 -29.32 0.02
N ASP A 174 5.03 -29.99 0.72
CA ASP A 174 4.29 -29.40 1.83
C ASP A 174 5.23 -29.13 3.02
N GLY A 175 4.98 -28.02 3.72
CA GLY A 175 5.80 -27.59 4.85
C GLY A 175 7.08 -26.84 4.48
N ILE A 176 7.37 -26.62 3.19
CA ILE A 176 8.41 -25.66 2.73
C ILE A 176 7.74 -24.38 2.23
N GLY A 177 8.39 -23.23 2.44
CA GLY A 177 7.85 -21.94 2.05
C GLY A 177 6.62 -21.58 2.88
N CYS A 178 6.76 -21.71 4.20
CA CYS A 178 5.71 -21.43 5.16
C CYS A 178 6.29 -20.84 6.44
N ALA A 179 5.61 -19.84 6.99
CA ALA A 179 6.06 -19.11 8.16
C ALA A 179 4.86 -18.76 9.06
N GLU A 180 5.17 -18.44 10.32
CA GLU A 180 4.20 -17.93 11.29
C GLU A 180 4.37 -16.41 11.41
N PHE A 181 3.25 -15.68 11.49
CA PHE A 181 3.27 -14.22 11.54
C PHE A 181 2.63 -13.76 12.84
N HIS A 182 3.33 -12.87 13.53
CA HIS A 182 2.88 -12.34 14.82
C HIS A 182 3.02 -10.82 14.84
N ILE A 183 2.10 -10.17 15.55
CA ILE A 183 2.17 -8.74 15.84
C ILE A 183 2.13 -8.55 17.36
N PHE A 184 3.17 -7.91 17.86
CA PHE A 184 3.28 -7.52 19.27
C PHE A 184 3.09 -6.02 19.40
N VAL A 185 2.41 -5.59 20.46
CA VAL A 185 2.32 -4.18 20.89
C VAL A 185 2.80 -4.11 22.33
N ASP A 186 3.83 -3.31 22.57
CA ASP A 186 4.54 -3.22 23.86
C ASP A 186 4.94 -4.59 24.44
N GLY A 187 5.34 -5.51 23.56
CA GLY A 187 5.76 -6.87 23.91
C GLY A 187 4.62 -7.86 24.16
N LYS A 188 3.35 -7.42 24.13
CA LYS A 188 2.19 -8.31 24.19
C LYS A 188 1.76 -8.70 22.78
N GLU A 189 1.60 -9.99 22.53
CA GLU A 189 1.04 -10.50 21.29
C GLU A 189 -0.44 -10.13 21.18
N LEU A 190 -0.80 -9.44 20.10
CA LEU A 190 -2.19 -9.07 19.81
C LEU A 190 -2.76 -9.79 18.59
N TRP A 191 -1.91 -10.42 17.78
CA TRP A 191 -2.33 -11.15 16.60
C TRP A 191 -1.32 -12.21 16.18
N ASP A 192 -1.86 -13.33 15.71
CA ASP A 192 -1.19 -14.51 15.21
C ASP A 192 -1.95 -14.99 13.96
N SER A 193 -1.24 -15.28 12.87
CA SER A 193 -1.84 -15.90 11.68
C SER A 193 -2.00 -17.41 11.75
N GLY A 194 -1.31 -18.07 12.68
CA GLY A 194 -0.89 -19.46 12.54
C GLY A 194 0.08 -19.62 11.37
N ILE A 195 0.29 -20.87 10.94
CA ILE A 195 1.16 -21.18 9.80
C ILE A 195 0.48 -20.74 8.49
N LEU A 196 1.14 -19.85 7.74
CA LEU A 196 0.78 -19.52 6.37
C LEU A 196 1.77 -20.18 5.41
N SER A 197 1.27 -20.75 4.31
CA SER A 197 2.08 -21.33 3.24
C SER A 197 1.96 -20.51 1.96
N TRP A 198 2.79 -20.80 0.95
CA TRP A 198 2.66 -20.23 -0.40
C TRP A 198 1.29 -20.51 -1.07
N LYS A 199 0.52 -21.49 -0.58
CA LYS A 199 -0.85 -21.80 -1.03
C LYS A 199 -1.92 -20.97 -0.31
N SER A 200 -1.60 -20.41 0.86
CA SER A 200 -2.57 -19.69 1.69
C SER A 200 -2.97 -18.36 1.04
N PRO A 201 -4.26 -17.96 1.15
CA PRO A 201 -4.62 -16.57 0.88
C PRO A 201 -3.95 -15.64 1.90
N GLY A 202 -3.86 -14.35 1.58
CA GLY A 202 -3.37 -13.36 2.53
C GLY A 202 -4.27 -13.25 3.76
N SER A 203 -3.66 -13.17 4.95
CA SER A 203 -4.35 -13.03 6.22
C SER A 203 -4.41 -11.55 6.63
N SER A 204 -5.62 -11.00 6.70
CA SER A 204 -5.82 -9.57 7.03
C SER A 204 -5.83 -9.34 8.54
N PHE A 205 -5.30 -8.20 8.98
CA PHE A 205 -5.29 -7.79 10.38
C PHE A 205 -5.62 -6.30 10.55
N ARG A 206 -6.10 -5.98 11.77
CA ARG A 206 -6.33 -4.62 12.23
C ARG A 206 -6.13 -4.57 13.75
N ILE A 207 -5.03 -3.97 14.17
CA ILE A 207 -4.54 -4.00 15.56
C ILE A 207 -4.57 -2.59 16.15
N PRO A 208 -5.18 -2.37 17.32
CA PRO A 208 -5.08 -1.08 18.00
C PRO A 208 -3.64 -0.84 18.47
N VAL A 209 -3.13 0.36 18.23
CA VAL A 209 -1.80 0.80 18.68
C VAL A 209 -1.85 2.13 19.45
N GLU A 210 -3.05 2.72 19.63
CA GLU A 210 -3.21 3.98 20.35
C GLU A 210 -2.66 3.90 21.77
N GLY A 211 -1.79 4.85 22.13
CA GLY A 211 -1.18 4.96 23.45
C GLY A 211 -0.06 3.96 23.75
N ALA A 212 0.28 3.08 22.81
CA ALA A 212 1.44 2.19 22.94
C ALA A 212 2.75 2.93 22.66
N GLU A 213 3.88 2.36 23.07
CA GLU A 213 5.21 2.89 22.75
C GLU A 213 5.73 2.35 21.42
N LYS A 214 5.51 1.05 21.17
CA LYS A 214 6.02 0.37 19.98
C LYS A 214 5.16 -0.83 19.57
N PHE A 215 5.28 -1.20 18.31
CA PHE A 215 4.81 -2.50 17.82
C PHE A 215 5.93 -3.22 17.07
N THR A 216 5.87 -4.54 17.07
CA THR A 216 6.82 -5.42 16.39
C THR A 216 6.09 -6.36 15.45
N LEU A 217 6.55 -6.38 14.20
CA LEU A 217 6.18 -7.38 13.20
C LEU A 217 7.18 -8.53 13.29
N LEU A 218 6.72 -9.74 13.58
CA LEU A 218 7.55 -10.94 13.60
C LEU A 218 7.08 -11.88 12.50
N VAL A 219 8.01 -12.34 11.67
CA VAL A 219 7.86 -13.56 10.88
C VAL A 219 8.78 -14.60 11.48
N ASP A 220 8.19 -15.64 12.06
CA ASP A 220 8.88 -16.76 12.66
C ASP A 220 8.97 -17.97 11.70
N LEU A 221 9.76 -18.96 12.09
CA LEU A 221 9.99 -20.17 11.32
C LEU A 221 8.72 -21.02 11.24
N GLY A 222 8.43 -21.57 10.06
CA GLY A 222 7.44 -22.63 9.93
C GLY A 222 8.04 -24.03 10.12
N PRO A 223 7.25 -25.10 9.83
CA PRO A 223 7.71 -26.49 9.91
C PRO A 223 8.92 -26.80 9.00
N GLY A 224 9.09 -26.06 7.91
CA GLY A 224 10.25 -26.15 7.01
C GLY A 224 11.47 -25.33 7.44
N HIS A 225 11.51 -24.91 8.70
CA HIS A 225 12.51 -24.00 9.25
C HIS A 225 12.52 -22.65 8.52
N HIS A 226 13.59 -22.32 7.81
CA HIS A 226 13.73 -21.06 7.06
C HIS A 226 13.79 -21.31 5.54
N ILE A 227 13.39 -22.50 5.06
CA ILE A 227 13.59 -22.84 3.65
C ILE A 227 12.48 -22.19 2.82
N LEU A 228 12.89 -21.24 1.95
CA LEU A 228 11.98 -20.48 1.06
C LEU A 228 10.93 -19.64 1.80
N ASP A 229 11.19 -19.26 3.04
CA ASP A 229 10.27 -18.48 3.88
C ASP A 229 10.27 -16.99 3.53
N ARG A 230 10.11 -16.68 2.25
CA ARG A 230 9.96 -15.35 1.69
C ARG A 230 8.56 -14.86 2.03
N ALA A 231 8.47 -13.92 2.96
CA ALA A 231 7.22 -13.46 3.53
C ALA A 231 6.98 -11.99 3.21
N ASN A 232 5.72 -11.58 3.26
CA ASN A 232 5.30 -10.22 2.98
C ASN A 232 4.30 -9.72 4.01
N TRP A 233 4.45 -8.45 4.38
CA TRP A 233 3.42 -7.62 4.99
C TRP A 233 2.90 -6.67 3.90
N ALA A 234 1.86 -7.06 3.17
CA ALA A 234 1.26 -6.31 2.09
C ALA A 234 0.24 -5.26 2.59
N GLN A 235 0.16 -4.13 1.87
CA GLN A 235 -0.74 -3.00 2.19
C GLN A 235 -0.70 -2.56 3.65
N ILE A 236 0.43 -2.75 4.33
CA ILE A 236 0.58 -2.44 5.74
C ILE A 236 0.62 -0.93 5.96
N ARG A 237 -0.29 -0.44 6.81
CA ARG A 237 -0.59 0.98 6.99
C ARG A 237 -0.93 1.27 8.44
N ILE A 238 -0.68 2.52 8.84
CA ILE A 238 -1.11 3.08 10.12
C ILE A 238 -2.26 4.05 9.85
N ILE A 239 -3.37 3.83 10.53
CA ILE A 239 -4.51 4.73 10.58
C ILE A 239 -4.26 5.70 11.74
N ARG A 240 -4.29 7.01 11.45
CA ARG A 240 -4.09 8.10 12.39
C ARG A 240 -5.37 8.94 12.58
N LYS A 241 -5.44 9.63 13.71
CA LYS A 241 -6.53 10.54 14.10
C LYS A 241 -6.68 11.74 13.16
#